data_AF-A0A7W8RWI0-F1
#
_entry.id   AF-A0A7W8RWI0-F1
#
_cell.length_a   1.000
_cell.length_b   1.000
_cell.length_c   1.000
_cell.angle_alpha   90.00
_cell.angle_beta   90.00
_cell.angle_gamma   90.00
#
_symmetry.space_group_name_H-M   'P 1'
#
loop_
_entity.id
_entity.type
_entity.pdbx_description
1 polymer ?
#
loop_
_entity_poly.entity_id
_entity_poly.type
_entity_poly.pdbx_seq_one_letter_code
_entity_poly.pdbx_strand_id
1 'polypeptide(L)'
;MKTCRLSAIALTAASLVALLPVGASADDSPRPCGALKRIVAAAPDGFASLTPDDGKGVAQPYGDDAQCSAAHRSFQCTWTPHQAAGSNADALEAAAADVASCLPDATHDQNSPGRQHFYLGAKDRRTEITVTPEGSNRLRLVVSGR
;
A
#
# COMPACT_ATOMS: atom_id res chain seq x y z
N MET A 1 21.37 7.49 -79.11
CA MET A 1 20.27 8.14 -79.87
C MET A 1 19.01 8.11 -79.03
N LYS A 2 18.32 9.26 -78.95
CA LYS A 2 16.88 9.48 -78.66
C LYS A 2 16.29 9.17 -77.25
N THR A 3 16.18 10.27 -76.49
CA THR A 3 14.97 10.85 -75.85
C THR A 3 14.02 10.01 -74.99
N CYS A 4 14.00 10.38 -73.70
CA CYS A 4 12.91 11.01 -72.95
C CYS A 4 11.52 10.33 -72.92
N ARG A 5 11.11 9.87 -71.73
CA ARG A 5 9.73 10.01 -71.25
C ARG A 5 9.69 10.41 -69.78
N LEU A 6 9.13 11.60 -69.55
CA LEU A 6 8.64 12.08 -68.27
C LEU A 6 7.49 11.18 -67.79
N SER A 7 7.42 10.90 -66.49
CA SER A 7 6.19 10.47 -65.83
C SER A 7 6.17 11.01 -64.41
N ALA A 8 4.99 11.45 -64.02
CA ALA A 8 4.73 12.45 -63.00
C ALA A 8 4.73 11.89 -61.57
N ILE A 9 5.23 12.73 -60.67
CA ILE A 9 4.81 13.04 -59.30
C ILE A 9 3.74 12.10 -58.70
N ALA A 10 4.08 11.47 -57.56
CA ALA A 10 3.12 11.13 -56.52
C ALA A 10 3.65 11.67 -55.18
N LEU A 11 2.87 12.56 -54.56
CA LEU A 11 3.15 13.15 -53.26
C LEU A 11 3.14 12.06 -52.18
N THR A 12 4.26 11.84 -51.50
CA THR A 12 4.30 11.04 -50.28
C THR A 12 3.75 11.89 -49.13
N ALA A 13 2.49 11.65 -48.75
CA ALA A 13 1.90 12.21 -47.55
C ALA A 13 2.64 11.65 -46.31
N ALA A 14 3.38 12.50 -45.61
CA ALA A 14 4.01 12.18 -44.35
C ALA A 14 2.93 12.15 -43.25
N SER A 15 2.41 10.96 -42.94
CA SER A 15 1.55 10.75 -41.78
C SER A 15 2.42 10.71 -40.52
N LEU A 16 2.66 11.86 -39.89
CA LEU A 16 3.10 11.90 -38.49
C LEU A 16 1.93 11.44 -37.62
N VAL A 17 1.89 10.14 -37.31
CA VAL A 17 1.07 9.62 -36.23
C VAL A 17 1.70 10.13 -34.94
N ALA A 18 1.10 11.17 -34.36
CA ALA A 18 1.38 11.57 -32.99
C ALA A 18 0.95 10.42 -32.07
N LEU A 19 1.92 9.60 -31.66
CA LEU A 19 1.79 8.71 -30.51
C LEU A 19 1.63 9.60 -29.28
N LEU A 20 0.40 9.97 -28.97
CA LEU A 20 0.07 10.50 -27.65
C LEU A 20 0.49 9.42 -26.64
N PRO A 21 1.31 9.73 -25.62
CA PRO A 21 1.51 8.81 -24.54
C PRO A 21 0.13 8.62 -23.89
N VAL A 22 -0.47 7.44 -24.08
CA VAL A 22 -1.41 6.92 -23.10
C VAL A 22 -0.66 6.98 -21.79
N GLY A 23 -1.08 7.89 -20.92
CA GLY A 23 -0.59 7.94 -19.55
C GLY A 23 -0.98 6.64 -18.88
N ALA A 24 -0.12 5.63 -18.99
CA ALA A 24 -0.09 4.53 -18.06
C ALA A 24 0.41 5.14 -16.75
N SER A 25 -0.52 5.45 -15.84
CA SER A 25 -0.19 5.75 -14.45
C SER A 25 0.49 4.50 -13.89
N ALA A 26 1.82 4.49 -13.82
CA ALA A 26 2.60 3.43 -13.17
C ALA A 26 2.45 3.46 -11.63
N ASP A 27 1.37 4.06 -11.14
CA ASP A 27 1.09 4.42 -9.76
C ASP A 27 -0.20 3.74 -9.26
N ASP A 28 -0.56 2.64 -9.91
CA ASP A 28 -1.59 1.69 -9.48
C ASP A 28 -1.04 0.67 -8.46
N SER A 29 0.21 0.83 -8.02
CA SER A 29 0.69 0.12 -6.85
C SER A 29 -0.18 0.51 -5.66
N PRO A 30 -0.79 -0.47 -4.97
CA PRO A 30 -1.53 -0.21 -3.75
C PRO A 30 -0.63 0.54 -2.79
N ARG A 31 -0.96 1.81 -2.50
CA ARG A 31 -0.10 2.62 -1.65
C ARG A 31 -0.48 2.35 -0.20
N PRO A 32 0.36 1.64 0.59
CA PRO A 32 0.05 1.33 1.98
C PRO A 32 -0.23 2.60 2.79
N CYS A 33 0.41 3.73 2.42
CA CYS A 33 0.24 4.99 3.12
C CYS A 33 -1.16 5.58 3.06
N GLY A 34 -1.87 5.48 1.92
CA GLY A 34 -3.22 6.05 1.81
C GLY A 34 -4.20 5.33 2.72
N ALA A 35 -4.17 4.00 2.65
CA ALA A 35 -4.98 3.13 3.49
C ALA A 35 -4.63 3.29 4.98
N LEU A 36 -3.34 3.24 5.32
CA LEU A 36 -2.88 3.37 6.71
C LEU A 36 -3.26 4.72 7.32
N LYS A 37 -3.06 5.84 6.60
CA LYS A 37 -3.46 7.17 7.07
C LYS A 37 -4.96 7.28 7.29
N ARG A 38 -5.78 6.69 6.41
CA ARG A 38 -7.23 6.63 6.58
C ARG A 38 -7.62 5.88 7.85
N ILE A 39 -7.04 4.70 8.08
CA ILE A 39 -7.32 3.89 9.27
C ILE A 39 -6.91 4.63 10.55
N VAL A 40 -5.71 5.23 10.57
CA VAL A 40 -5.20 5.99 11.72
C VAL A 40 -6.05 7.23 12.00
N ALA A 41 -6.52 7.92 10.96
CA ALA A 41 -7.39 9.09 11.09
C ALA A 41 -8.78 8.76 11.67
N ALA A 42 -9.20 7.50 11.63
CA ALA A 42 -10.44 7.05 12.27
C ALA A 42 -10.30 6.95 13.81
N ALA A 43 -9.10 6.98 14.36
CA ALA A 43 -8.91 6.92 15.80
C ALA A 43 -9.39 8.19 16.51
N PRO A 44 -9.83 8.11 17.78
CA PRO A 44 -9.95 6.88 18.57
C PRO A 44 -11.30 6.15 18.44
N ASP A 45 -12.34 6.83 17.93
CA ASP A 45 -13.75 6.36 18.03
C ASP A 45 -14.42 6.07 16.67
N GLY A 46 -13.78 6.42 15.57
CA GLY A 46 -14.30 6.32 14.21
C GLY A 46 -14.08 4.96 13.53
N PHE A 47 -13.44 3.99 14.19
CA PHE A 47 -13.11 2.70 13.55
C PHE A 47 -14.35 1.95 13.05
N ALA A 48 -15.50 2.11 13.71
CA ALA A 48 -16.75 1.48 13.30
C ALA A 48 -17.26 1.91 11.91
N SER A 49 -16.78 3.04 11.36
CA SER A 49 -17.12 3.46 10.00
C SER A 49 -16.23 2.85 8.92
N LEU A 50 -15.16 2.15 9.31
CA LEU A 50 -14.26 1.51 8.36
C LEU A 50 -14.86 0.21 7.84
N THR A 51 -14.55 -0.10 6.59
CA THR A 51 -14.93 -1.38 5.97
C THR A 51 -13.70 -2.27 5.78
N PRO A 52 -13.86 -3.58 5.52
CA PRO A 52 -12.72 -4.43 5.20
C PRO A 52 -11.87 -3.94 4.01
N ASP A 53 -12.48 -3.22 3.06
CA ASP A 53 -11.78 -2.66 1.90
C ASP A 53 -10.79 -1.55 2.29
N ASP A 54 -11.03 -0.83 3.38
CA ASP A 54 -10.12 0.21 3.89
C ASP A 54 -8.76 -0.38 4.31
N GLY A 55 -8.73 -1.66 4.67
CA GLY A 55 -7.53 -2.38 5.09
C GLY A 55 -6.76 -3.08 3.98
N LYS A 56 -7.39 -3.32 2.82
CA LYS A 56 -6.76 -4.05 1.71
C LYS A 56 -5.48 -3.38 1.24
N GLY A 57 -5.50 -2.06 1.09
CA GLY A 57 -4.33 -1.30 0.62
C GLY A 57 -3.12 -1.38 1.56
N VAL A 58 -3.32 -1.68 2.85
CA VAL A 58 -2.20 -1.89 3.80
C VAL A 58 -1.54 -3.24 3.61
N ALA A 59 -2.33 -4.29 3.35
CA ALA A 59 -1.83 -5.67 3.25
C ALA A 59 -1.37 -6.06 1.84
N GLN A 60 -1.94 -5.45 0.81
CA GLN A 60 -1.73 -5.83 -0.60
C GLN A 60 -0.27 -5.83 -1.07
N PRO A 61 0.63 -4.94 -0.59
CA PRO A 61 2.06 -5.04 -0.91
C PRO A 61 2.73 -6.34 -0.43
N TYR A 62 2.12 -7.03 0.54
CA TYR A 62 2.68 -8.22 1.18
C TYR A 62 1.84 -9.47 0.99
N GLY A 63 0.56 -9.39 0.62
CA GLY A 63 -0.33 -10.55 0.57
C GLY A 63 -1.65 -10.26 -0.12
N ASP A 64 -2.24 -11.28 -0.73
CA ASP A 64 -3.47 -11.15 -1.54
C ASP A 64 -4.75 -11.57 -0.78
N ASP A 65 -4.60 -12.16 0.40
CA ASP A 65 -5.67 -12.81 1.19
C ASP A 65 -6.07 -12.00 2.44
N ALA A 66 -5.91 -10.68 2.37
CA ALA A 66 -6.17 -9.80 3.49
C ALA A 66 -7.61 -9.93 4.02
N GLN A 67 -7.73 -10.25 5.31
CA GLN A 67 -8.99 -10.30 6.05
C GLN A 67 -8.96 -9.20 7.10
N CYS A 68 -9.83 -8.21 6.93
CA CYS A 68 -9.89 -7.03 7.81
C CYS A 68 -11.25 -6.91 8.48
N SER A 69 -11.26 -6.38 9.70
CA SER A 69 -12.47 -6.12 10.47
C SER A 69 -12.35 -4.86 11.32
N ALA A 70 -13.47 -4.14 11.39
CA ALA A 70 -13.65 -3.00 12.28
C ALA A 70 -14.32 -3.45 13.58
N ALA A 71 -13.92 -2.81 14.68
CA ALA A 71 -14.58 -2.87 15.98
C ALA A 71 -14.69 -1.44 16.53
N HIS A 72 -15.41 -1.27 17.64
CA HIS A 72 -15.69 0.05 18.21
C HIS A 72 -14.44 0.92 18.44
N ARG A 73 -13.32 0.31 18.84
CA ARG A 73 -12.08 1.00 19.24
C ARG A 73 -10.83 0.52 18.51
N SER A 74 -11.01 -0.29 17.47
CA SER A 74 -9.89 -0.85 16.73
C SER A 74 -10.27 -1.28 15.32
N PHE A 75 -9.27 -1.33 14.45
CA PHE A 75 -9.33 -1.94 13.14
C PHE A 75 -8.18 -2.93 13.03
N GLN A 76 -8.45 -4.13 12.50
CA GLN A 76 -7.44 -5.17 12.35
C GLN A 76 -7.45 -5.73 10.94
N CYS A 77 -6.28 -6.14 10.47
CA CYS A 77 -6.09 -6.89 9.24
C CYS A 77 -5.17 -8.07 9.48
N THR A 78 -5.43 -9.16 8.79
CA THR A 78 -4.58 -10.36 8.81
C THR A 78 -4.34 -10.85 7.39
N TRP A 79 -3.12 -11.26 7.07
CA TRP A 79 -2.77 -11.73 5.72
C TRP A 79 -1.63 -12.76 5.79
N THR A 80 -1.51 -13.55 4.74
CA THR A 80 -0.39 -14.45 4.49
C THR A 80 0.64 -13.70 3.64
N PRO A 81 1.89 -13.54 4.10
CA PRO A 81 2.92 -12.91 3.29
C PRO A 81 3.19 -13.65 1.98
N HIS A 82 3.49 -12.91 0.91
CA HIS A 82 3.95 -13.44 -0.36
C HIS A 82 5.26 -14.20 -0.15
N GLN A 83 5.45 -15.27 -0.91
CA GLN A 83 6.67 -16.10 -0.81
C GLN A 83 7.96 -15.31 -1.10
N ALA A 84 7.86 -14.19 -1.85
CA ALA A 84 8.97 -13.29 -2.12
C ALA A 84 9.48 -12.54 -0.87
N ALA A 85 8.71 -12.50 0.21
CA ALA A 85 9.13 -11.88 1.46
C ALA A 85 10.25 -12.67 2.18
N GLY A 86 10.56 -13.91 1.75
CA GLY A 86 11.58 -14.74 2.40
C GLY A 86 11.04 -15.39 3.66
N SER A 87 11.04 -14.68 4.78
CA SER A 87 10.51 -15.16 6.07
C SER A 87 9.36 -14.30 6.60
N ASN A 88 8.61 -14.83 7.59
CA ASN A 88 7.58 -14.05 8.27
C ASN A 88 8.16 -12.86 9.07
N ALA A 89 9.43 -12.96 9.50
CA ALA A 89 10.14 -11.88 10.17
C ALA A 89 10.47 -10.75 9.19
N ASP A 90 11.00 -11.09 8.01
CA ASP A 90 11.28 -10.12 6.94
C ASP A 90 10.00 -9.41 6.48
N ALA A 91 8.89 -10.15 6.35
CA ALA A 91 7.58 -9.59 6.03
C ALA A 91 7.08 -8.63 7.12
N LEU A 92 7.31 -8.96 8.38
CA LEU A 92 6.95 -8.11 9.52
C LEU A 92 7.79 -6.83 9.55
N GLU A 93 9.09 -6.94 9.28
CA GLU A 93 10.01 -5.79 9.19
C GLU A 93 9.65 -4.87 8.02
N ALA A 94 9.32 -5.44 6.85
CA ALA A 94 8.87 -4.69 5.68
C ALA A 94 7.57 -3.93 5.97
N ALA A 95 6.58 -4.60 6.58
CA ALA A 95 5.33 -3.95 6.97
C ALA A 95 5.54 -2.81 7.98
N ALA A 96 6.44 -2.99 8.95
CA ALA A 96 6.78 -1.95 9.91
C ALA A 96 7.57 -0.79 9.29
N ALA A 97 8.43 -1.06 8.31
CA ALA A 97 9.14 -0.02 7.56
C ALA A 97 8.16 0.89 6.82
N ASP A 98 7.11 0.33 6.21
CA ASP A 98 6.07 1.12 5.58
C ASP A 98 5.20 1.87 6.59
N VAL A 99 4.90 1.31 7.76
CA VAL A 99 4.24 2.08 8.84
C VAL A 99 5.07 3.32 9.20
N ALA A 100 6.37 3.16 9.42
CA ALA A 100 7.28 4.27 9.75
C ALA A 100 7.36 5.31 8.62
N SER A 101 7.45 4.85 7.37
CA SER A 101 7.51 5.72 6.18
C SER A 101 6.22 6.51 5.97
N CYS A 102 5.07 5.86 6.18
CA CYS A 102 3.77 6.45 5.94
C CYS A 102 3.30 7.38 7.07
N LEU A 103 3.80 7.19 8.29
CA LEU A 103 3.40 7.93 9.49
C LEU A 103 4.63 8.57 10.16
N PRO A 104 5.18 9.66 9.60
CA PRO A 104 6.41 10.26 10.10
C PRO A 104 6.30 10.81 11.53
N ASP A 105 5.08 11.08 12.02
CA ASP A 105 4.83 11.56 13.37
C ASP A 105 4.66 10.41 14.39
N ALA A 106 4.72 9.15 13.95
CA ALA A 106 4.60 8.01 14.83
C ALA A 106 5.91 7.71 15.57
N THR A 107 5.83 7.46 16.87
CA THR A 107 6.96 6.95 17.65
C THR A 107 7.01 5.44 17.54
N HIS A 108 8.13 4.88 17.08
CA HIS A 108 8.42 3.46 17.11
C HIS A 108 9.05 3.09 18.47
N ASP A 109 8.29 2.47 19.37
CA ASP A 109 8.73 2.16 20.74
C ASP A 109 9.05 0.68 20.99
N GLN A 110 8.64 -0.22 20.09
CA GLN A 110 9.12 -1.60 20.11
C GLN A 110 9.44 -2.11 18.71
N ASN A 111 10.72 -2.46 18.52
CA ASN A 111 11.23 -3.15 17.35
C ASN A 111 11.79 -4.51 17.78
N SER A 112 11.07 -5.59 17.50
CA SER A 112 11.50 -6.95 17.84
C SER A 112 11.03 -7.96 16.79
N PRO A 113 11.70 -9.12 16.65
CA PRO A 113 11.33 -10.12 15.64
C PRO A 113 9.88 -10.64 15.74
N GLY A 114 9.26 -10.53 16.92
CA GLY A 114 7.88 -10.98 17.16
C GLY A 114 6.85 -9.86 17.24
N ARG A 115 7.26 -8.58 17.21
CA ARG A 115 6.36 -7.44 17.37
C ARG A 115 7.02 -6.13 16.98
N GLN A 116 6.29 -5.38 16.18
CA GLN A 116 6.58 -3.99 15.82
C GLN A 116 5.44 -3.14 16.39
N HIS A 117 5.79 -2.05 17.07
CA HIS A 117 4.79 -1.19 17.71
C HIS A 117 5.10 0.28 17.50
N PHE A 118 4.06 1.02 17.15
CA PHE A 118 4.10 2.44 16.96
C PHE A 118 2.97 3.09 17.73
N TYR A 119 3.15 4.35 18.06
CA TYR A 119 2.05 5.16 18.55
C TYR A 119 2.08 6.60 18.05
N LEU A 120 0.89 7.21 17.99
CA LEU A 120 0.68 8.62 17.67
C LEU A 120 -0.14 9.30 18.77
N GLY A 121 0.12 10.57 19.00
CA GLY A 121 -0.64 11.40 19.94
C GLY A 121 -0.22 11.28 21.41
N ALA A 122 -0.92 12.03 22.25
CA ALA A 122 -0.68 12.11 23.69
C ALA A 122 -1.13 10.84 24.42
N LYS A 123 -0.63 10.63 25.65
CA LYS A 123 -0.84 9.39 26.42
C LYS A 123 -2.32 9.06 26.69
N ASP A 124 -3.15 10.08 26.80
CA ASP A 124 -4.60 10.03 27.06
C ASP A 124 -5.46 9.91 25.80
N ARG A 125 -4.85 10.04 24.62
CA ARG A 125 -5.50 10.14 23.30
C ARG A 125 -4.64 9.47 22.23
N ARG A 126 -4.14 8.27 22.55
CA ARG A 126 -3.10 7.60 21.75
C ARG A 126 -3.75 6.70 20.70
N THR A 127 -3.25 6.78 19.47
CA THR A 127 -3.45 5.74 18.46
C THR A 127 -2.29 4.77 18.54
N GLU A 128 -2.56 3.49 18.79
CA GLU A 128 -1.57 2.41 18.82
C GLU A 128 -1.64 1.63 17.52
N ILE A 129 -0.48 1.25 16.98
CA ILE A 129 -0.34 0.45 15.77
C ILE A 129 0.60 -0.71 16.08
N THR A 130 0.10 -1.93 15.96
CA THR A 130 0.87 -3.15 16.21
C THR A 130 0.91 -4.00 14.95
N VAL A 131 2.10 -4.44 14.57
CA VAL A 131 2.30 -5.52 13.58
C VAL A 131 2.94 -6.71 14.28
N THR A 132 2.32 -7.88 14.18
CA THR A 132 2.76 -9.11 14.84
C THR A 132 2.53 -10.34 13.95
N PRO A 133 3.31 -11.41 14.11
CA PRO A 133 2.96 -12.72 13.56
C PRO A 133 1.65 -13.23 14.16
N GLU A 134 0.89 -13.94 13.33
CA GLU A 134 -0.26 -14.74 13.75
C GLU A 134 -0.03 -16.18 13.30
N GLY A 135 0.29 -17.05 14.25
CA GLY A 135 0.71 -18.41 13.91
C GLY A 135 2.03 -18.42 13.13
N SER A 136 2.22 -19.44 12.30
CA SER A 136 3.49 -19.68 11.60
C SER A 136 3.63 -18.94 10.26
N ASN A 137 2.52 -18.52 9.65
CA ASN A 137 2.50 -18.06 8.26
C ASN A 137 1.62 -16.85 8.00
N ARG A 138 1.13 -16.16 9.03
CA ARG A 138 0.34 -14.94 8.86
C ARG A 138 0.95 -13.79 9.64
N LEU A 139 0.61 -12.59 9.19
CA LEU A 139 0.81 -11.35 9.90
C LEU A 139 -0.54 -10.76 10.29
N ARG A 140 -0.50 -9.96 11.35
CA ARG A 140 -1.63 -9.21 11.88
C ARG A 140 -1.20 -7.77 12.10
N LEU A 141 -1.95 -6.83 11.52
CA LEU A 141 -1.92 -5.40 11.84
C LEU A 141 -3.13 -5.09 12.72
N VAL A 142 -2.93 -4.37 13.81
CA VAL A 142 -3.99 -3.81 14.64
C VAL A 142 -3.73 -2.33 14.83
N VAL A 143 -4.72 -1.50 14.54
CA VAL A 143 -4.76 -0.07 14.88
C VAL A 143 -5.85 0.13 15.93
N SER A 144 -5.54 0.75 17.06
CA SER A 144 -6.49 0.97 18.14
C SER A 144 -6.41 2.36 18.71
N GLY A 145 -7.53 2.86 19.22
CA GLY A 145 -7.61 4.12 19.95
C GLY A 145 -7.67 3.88 21.45
N ARG A 146 -6.89 4.64 22.22
CA ARG A 146 -6.93 4.70 23.69
C ARG A 146 -7.65 5.94 24.18
#